data_AF-A0AAD4C9C1-F1
#
_entry.id   AF-A0AAD4C9C1-F1
#
_cell.length_a   1.000
_cell.length_b   1.000
_cell.length_c   1.000
_cell.angle_alpha   90.00
_cell.angle_beta   90.00
_cell.angle_gamma   90.00
#
_symmetry.space_group_name_H-M   'P 1'
#
loop_
_entity.id
_entity.type
_entity.pdbx_description
1 polymer ?
#
loop_
_entity_poly.entity_id
_entity_poly.type
_entity_poly.pdbx_seq_one_letter_code
_entity_poly.pdbx_strand_id
1 'polypeptide(L)'
;MASDVQSLLSQLQLNNYTSLVIVVAISYDYCLTFSREVTYIWQRPWTKVSTLFLLIRYVGCLFALALAFNQSGFIPGPVKV
;
A
#
# COMPACT_ATOMS: atom_id res chain seq x y z
N MET A 1 8.31 32.36 -8.13
CA MET A 1 6.86 32.05 -8.14
C MET A 1 6.51 31.01 -9.19
N ALA A 2 6.68 31.27 -10.49
CA ALA A 2 6.36 30.27 -11.53
C ALA A 2 7.30 29.04 -11.50
N SER A 3 8.60 29.23 -11.21
CA SER A 3 9.58 28.14 -11.04
C SER A 3 9.24 27.19 -9.89
N ASP A 4 8.70 27.73 -8.80
CA ASP A 4 8.43 27.01 -7.56
C ASP A 4 7.17 26.14 -7.71
N VAL A 5 6.19 26.61 -8.48
CA VAL A 5 4.99 25.83 -8.83
C VAL A 5 5.35 24.61 -9.68
N GLN A 6 6.29 24.76 -10.63
CA GLN A 6 6.72 23.64 -11.48
C GLN A 6 7.46 22.54 -10.71
N SER A 7 8.30 22.93 -9.73
CA SER A 7 8.99 21.96 -8.88
C SER A 7 8.03 21.23 -7.94
N LEU A 8 7.00 21.92 -7.43
CA LEU A 8 5.93 21.31 -6.63
C LEU A 8 5.11 20.29 -7.43
N LEU A 9 4.75 20.60 -8.67
CA LEU A 9 4.01 19.65 -9.54
C LEU A 9 4.81 18.38 -9.79
N SER A 10 6.12 18.52 -10.06
CA SER A 10 7.02 17.39 -10.25
C SER A 10 7.12 16.52 -8.98
N GLN A 11 7.17 17.15 -7.82
CA GLN A 11 7.19 16.45 -6.52
C GLN A 11 5.88 15.71 -6.24
N LEU A 12 4.72 16.30 -6.55
CA LEU A 12 3.42 15.64 -6.39
C LEU A 12 3.27 14.43 -7.31
N GLN A 13 3.72 14.55 -8.57
CA GLN A 13 3.74 13.43 -9.51
C GLN A 13 4.63 12.29 -9.00
N LEU A 14 5.86 12.61 -8.56
CA LEU A 14 6.76 11.62 -7.97
C LEU A 14 6.15 10.95 -6.73
N ASN A 15 5.47 11.70 -5.87
CA ASN A 15 4.83 11.16 -4.68
C ASN A 15 3.70 10.17 -5.06
N ASN A 16 2.88 10.49 -6.06
CA ASN A 16 1.84 9.59 -6.55
C ASN A 16 2.41 8.31 -7.16
N TYR A 17 3.44 8.42 -8.02
CA TYR A 17 4.09 7.24 -8.59
C TYR A 17 4.76 6.38 -7.51
N THR A 18 5.43 7.01 -6.54
CA THR A 18 6.09 6.30 -5.43
C THR A 18 5.08 5.59 -4.54
N SER A 19 3.95 6.23 -4.24
CA SER A 19 2.86 5.61 -3.47
C SER A 19 2.33 4.35 -4.17
N LEU A 20 2.10 4.41 -5.49
CA LEU A 20 1.68 3.24 -6.27
C LEU A 20 2.73 2.13 -6.25
N VAL A 21 4.02 2.46 -6.40
CA VAL A 21 5.11 1.48 -6.34
C VAL A 21 5.15 0.79 -4.97
N ILE A 22 4.97 1.54 -3.88
CA ILE A 22 4.93 0.98 -2.51
C ILE A 22 3.73 0.05 -2.35
N VAL A 23 2.54 0.46 -2.81
CA VAL A 23 1.32 -0.36 -2.78
C VAL A 23 1.53 -1.67 -3.54
N VAL A 24 2.08 -1.60 -4.74
CA VAL A 24 2.35 -2.78 -5.58
C VAL A 24 3.39 -3.69 -4.94
N ALA A 25 4.51 -3.15 -4.46
CA ALA A 25 5.56 -3.92 -3.81
C ALA A 25 5.04 -4.66 -2.56
N ILE A 26 4.30 -3.96 -1.70
CA ILE A 26 3.65 -4.55 -0.54
C ILE A 26 2.69 -5.65 -0.99
N SER A 27 1.77 -5.36 -1.92
CA SER A 27 0.81 -6.37 -2.39
C SER A 27 1.49 -7.63 -2.94
N TYR A 28 2.61 -7.48 -3.64
CA TYR A 28 3.38 -8.57 -4.22
C TYR A 28 4.01 -9.46 -3.15
N ASP A 29 4.70 -8.88 -2.16
CA ASP A 29 5.27 -9.61 -1.02
C ASP A 29 4.19 -10.40 -0.25
N TYR A 30 2.98 -9.83 -0.15
CA TYR A 30 1.84 -10.47 0.49
C TYR A 30 1.29 -11.65 -0.32
N CYS A 31 1.14 -11.51 -1.64
CA CYS A 31 0.71 -12.62 -2.50
C CYS A 31 1.68 -13.81 -2.41
N LEU A 32 2.99 -13.54 -2.34
CA LEU A 32 4.01 -14.59 -2.30
C LEU A 32 4.03 -15.34 -0.95
N THR A 33 3.79 -14.63 0.14
CA THR A 33 3.70 -15.22 1.49
C THR A 33 2.37 -15.90 1.74
N PHE A 34 1.28 -15.42 1.14
CA PHE A 34 -0.07 -15.98 1.26
C PHE A 34 -0.16 -17.46 0.86
N SER A 35 0.51 -17.87 -0.22
CA SER A 35 0.51 -19.26 -0.67
C SER A 35 1.04 -20.23 0.41
N ARG A 36 2.08 -19.81 1.14
CA ARG A 36 2.63 -20.59 2.26
C ARG A 36 1.69 -20.54 3.46
N GLU A 37 1.12 -19.38 3.76
CA GLU A 37 0.15 -19.22 4.85
C GLU A 37 -1.07 -20.13 4.68
N VAL A 38 -1.65 -20.22 3.48
CA VAL A 38 -2.76 -21.14 3.20
C VAL A 38 -2.35 -22.59 3.44
N THR A 39 -1.16 -22.98 3.00
CA THR A 39 -0.70 -24.37 3.15
C THR A 39 -0.42 -24.74 4.61
N TYR A 40 0.22 -23.86 5.38
CA TYR A 40 0.66 -24.18 6.75
C TYR A 40 -0.33 -23.79 7.84
N ILE A 41 -1.12 -22.73 7.63
CA ILE A 41 -2.03 -22.17 8.63
C ILE A 41 -3.46 -22.62 8.38
N TRP A 42 -3.93 -22.61 7.13
CA TRP A 42 -5.33 -22.93 6.84
C TRP A 42 -5.61 -24.44 6.81
N GLN A 43 -4.61 -25.28 6.49
CA GLN A 43 -4.75 -26.73 6.54
C GLN A 43 -4.60 -27.34 7.96
N ARG A 44 -4.08 -26.56 8.92
CA ARG A 44 -3.95 -26.98 10.33
C ARG A 44 -5.11 -26.45 11.17
N PRO A 45 -5.41 -27.08 12.33
CA PRO A 45 -6.44 -26.58 13.23
C PRO A 45 -6.15 -25.13 13.64
N TRP A 46 -7.14 -24.26 13.43
CA TRP A 46 -7.05 -22.82 13.65
C TRP A 46 -6.73 -22.54 15.13
N THR A 47 -5.48 -22.17 15.40
CA THR A 47 -5.07 -21.73 16.73
C THR A 47 -5.34 -20.24 16.87
N LYS A 48 -5.78 -19.79 18.06
CA LYS A 48 -6.01 -18.36 18.34
C LYS A 48 -4.81 -17.47 17.95
N VAL A 49 -3.59 -18.00 18.10
CA VAL A 49 -2.34 -17.32 17.73
C VAL A 49 -2.22 -17.13 16.21
N SER A 50 -2.60 -18.13 15.39
CA SER A 50 -2.62 -17.99 13.92
C SER A 50 -3.64 -16.96 13.46
N THR A 51 -4.83 -16.94 14.07
CA THR A 51 -5.85 -15.94 13.75
C THR A 51 -5.38 -14.53 14.09
N LEU A 52 -4.76 -14.36 15.27
CA LEU A 52 -4.19 -13.09 15.71
C LEU A 52 -3.07 -12.63 14.78
N PHE A 53 -2.21 -13.56 14.34
CA PHE A 53 -1.14 -13.29 13.39
C PHE A 53 -1.68 -12.82 12.03
N LEU A 54 -2.70 -13.48 11.48
CA LEU A 54 -3.34 -13.06 10.24
C LEU A 54 -4.01 -11.69 10.42
N LEU A 55 -4.75 -11.46 11.51
CA LEU A 55 -5.38 -10.17 11.79
C LEU A 55 -4.36 -9.03 11.81
N ILE A 56 -3.28 -9.16 12.57
CA ILE A 56 -2.24 -8.13 12.65
C ILE A 56 -1.61 -7.89 11.28
N ARG A 57 -1.38 -8.96 10.51
CA ARG A 57 -0.75 -8.89 9.19
C ARG A 57 -1.62 -8.19 8.15
N TYR A 58 -2.91 -8.53 8.07
CA TYR A 58 -3.84 -7.92 7.12
C TYR A 58 -4.29 -6.52 7.55
N VAL A 59 -4.54 -6.30 8.85
CA VAL A 59 -4.87 -4.97 9.36
C VAL A 59 -3.69 -4.01 9.19
N GLY A 60 -2.45 -4.46 9.46
CA GLY A 60 -1.24 -3.67 9.20
C GLY A 60 -1.07 -3.33 7.71
N CYS A 61 -1.35 -4.29 6.81
CA CYS A 61 -1.32 -4.04 5.37
C CYS A 61 -2.37 -3.02 4.94
N LEU A 62 -3.63 -3.22 5.36
CA LEU A 62 -4.73 -2.29 5.08
C LEU A 62 -4.45 -0.90 5.62
N PHE A 63 -3.82 -0.81 6.80
CA PHE A 63 -3.41 0.46 7.39
C PHE A 63 -2.30 1.14 6.57
N ALA A 64 -1.28 0.40 6.14
CA ALA A 64 -0.22 0.93 5.28
C ALA A 64 -0.75 1.40 3.92
N LEU A 65 -1.66 0.63 3.31
CA LEU A 65 -2.36 0.99 2.07
C LEU A 65 -3.24 2.23 2.26
N ALA A 66 -3.99 2.29 3.37
CA ALA A 66 -4.81 3.45 3.69
C ALA A 66 -3.94 4.71 3.89
N LEU A 67 -2.80 4.61 4.57
CA LEU A 67 -1.87 5.73 4.70
C LEU A 67 -1.31 6.16 3.34
N ALA A 68 -0.86 5.22 2.51
CA ALA A 68 -0.40 5.50 1.15
C ALA A 68 -1.48 6.19 0.29
N PHE A 69 -2.74 5.79 0.49
CA PHE A 69 -3.90 6.40 -0.16
C PHE A 69 -4.21 7.81 0.36
N ASN A 70 -4.10 8.03 1.68
CA ASN A 70 -4.30 9.37 2.28
C ASN A 70 -3.18 10.35 1.88
N GLN A 71 -1.96 9.86 1.66
CA GLN A 71 -0.81 10.67 1.22
C GLN A 71 -0.83 10.95 -0.29
N SER A 72 -1.40 10.04 -1.08
CA SER A 72 -1.69 10.30 -2.49
C SER A 72 -2.90 11.22 -2.56
N GLY A 73 -2.65 12.52 -2.43
CA GLY A 73 -3.59 13.56 -2.82
C GLY A 73 -3.88 13.41 -4.31
N PHE A 74 -4.75 12.48 -4.67
CA PHE A 74 -5.21 12.23 -6.01
C PHE A 74 -6.08 13.41 -6.40
N ILE A 75 -5.47 14.47 -6.93
CA ILE A 75 -6.17 15.57 -7.57
C ILE A 75 -6.73 14.98 -8.87
N PRO A 76 -8.06 14.72 -8.97
CA PRO A 76 -8.64 14.15 -10.17
C PRO A 76 -8.84 15.31 -11.15
N GLY A 77 -7.82 15.64 -11.91
CA GLY A 77 -7.94 16.63 -12.96
C GLY A 77 -6.60 16.97 -13.62
N PRO A 78 -6.56 17.13 -14.96
CA PRO A 78 -5.40 17.70 -15.61
C PRO A 78 -5.22 19.13 -15.06
N VAL A 79 -4.05 19.41 -14.48
CA VAL A 79 -3.65 20.78 -14.14
C VAL A 79 -3.44 21.49 -15.48
N LYS A 80 -4.47 22.22 -15.91
CA LYS A 80 -4.36 23.11 -17.05
C LYS A 80 -3.44 24.25 -16.63
N VAL A 81 -2.26 24.28 -17.25
CA VAL A 81 -1.28 25.38 -17.16
C VAL A 81 -1.86 26.62 -17.83
#